data_AF-A0A1S3LTZ1-F1
#
_entry.id   AF-A0A1S3LTZ1-F1
#
_cell.length_a   1.000
_cell.length_b   1.000
_cell.length_c   1.000
_cell.angle_alpha   90.00
_cell.angle_beta   90.00
_cell.angle_gamma   90.00
#
_symmetry.space_group_name_H-M   'P 1'
#
loop_
_entity.id
_entity.type
_entity.pdbx_description
1 polymer ?
#
loop_
_entity_poly.entity_id
_entity_poly.type
_entity_poly.pdbx_seq_one_letter_code
_entity_poly.pdbx_strand_id
1 'polypeptide(L)'
;MSVKSCCIYSTGVISILTLIAGIVLVLSQVFQNILNAKIKKEIVLSNGTHAFDVWENPPPPVYMQFYFFNVTNPAEVLKGERPAVLEVGPYTYSSLNWWTTDECNMINGTNGASFHPIITKNETLYMFSSDLCRSIYAIYEEESSVMGIPGYRFSPPSTVFANTTENAGFCSPPGNCLGSGVLQVSACKQDAPIVMSSPHFYQADEKFVKDIFGMKPNKKQHETIIDINPLTGIVLQAAKRLQVNVLVEKIPVFSQTGDIRTLVFPVLYLNESVVIDEVSAKQLQLIVAEGNVVVNIPFMLIGLGILLGVVFMVVQCRQRIPESSSAERQPLLKS
;
A
#
# COMPACT_ATOMS: atom_id res chain seq x y z
N MET A 1 16.76 -30.85 55.00
CA MET A 1 16.03 -29.94 54.10
C MET A 1 14.83 -30.65 53.53
N SER A 2 13.62 -30.21 53.86
CA SER A 2 12.38 -30.82 53.35
C SER A 2 12.29 -30.62 51.83
N VAL A 3 11.86 -31.64 51.09
CA VAL A 3 11.59 -31.62 49.63
C VAL A 3 10.80 -30.38 49.20
N LYS A 4 9.96 -29.84 50.10
CA LYS A 4 9.19 -28.61 49.92
C LYS A 4 10.02 -27.35 49.66
N SER A 5 11.18 -27.18 50.32
CA SER A 5 12.05 -26.01 50.08
C SER A 5 12.74 -26.09 48.72
N CYS A 6 13.15 -27.29 48.28
CA CYS A 6 13.82 -27.47 46.99
C CYS A 6 12.90 -27.15 45.81
N CYS A 7 11.63 -27.58 45.87
CA CYS A 7 10.62 -27.23 44.86
C CYS A 7 10.39 -25.72 44.76
N ILE A 8 10.43 -24.98 45.88
CA ILE A 8 10.17 -23.54 45.89
C ILE A 8 11.34 -22.77 45.25
N TYR A 9 12.57 -23.04 45.66
CA TYR A 9 13.75 -22.38 45.08
C TYR A 9 13.93 -22.72 43.59
N SER A 10 13.61 -23.93 43.16
CA SER A 10 13.64 -24.29 41.73
C SER A 10 12.63 -23.48 40.91
N THR A 11 11.41 -23.24 41.40
CA THR A 11 10.46 -22.31 40.73
C THR A 11 11.02 -20.90 40.58
N GLY A 12 11.71 -20.37 41.60
CA GLY A 12 12.32 -19.04 41.54
C GLY A 12 13.43 -18.95 40.48
N VAL A 13 14.29 -19.96 40.40
CA VAL A 13 15.35 -20.05 39.37
C VAL A 13 14.74 -20.17 37.97
N ILE A 14 13.71 -21.01 37.79
CA ILE A 14 13.00 -21.16 36.50
C ILE A 14 12.34 -19.84 36.07
N SER A 15 11.73 -19.10 36.99
CA SER A 15 11.15 -17.78 36.71
C SER A 15 12.20 -16.79 36.20
N ILE A 16 13.37 -16.71 36.84
CA ILE A 16 14.45 -15.82 36.40
C ILE A 16 15.00 -16.25 35.03
N LEU A 17 15.23 -17.55 34.82
CA LEU A 17 15.74 -18.06 33.54
C LEU A 17 14.76 -17.82 32.39
N THR A 18 13.46 -18.04 32.61
CA THR A 18 12.43 -17.78 31.59
C THR A 18 12.30 -16.30 31.26
N LEU A 19 12.41 -15.43 32.26
CA LEU A 19 12.38 -13.98 32.07
C LEU A 19 13.60 -13.48 31.29
N ILE A 20 14.80 -13.96 31.64
CA ILE A 20 16.04 -13.64 30.90
C ILE A 20 15.95 -14.16 29.46
N ALA A 21 15.52 -15.40 29.26
CA ALA A 21 15.35 -15.97 27.92
C ALA A 21 14.37 -15.15 27.07
N GLY A 22 13.22 -14.76 27.64
CA GLY A 22 12.24 -13.91 26.96
C GLY A 22 12.83 -12.57 26.55
N ILE A 23 13.54 -11.87 27.45
CA ILE A 23 14.20 -10.59 27.14
C ILE A 23 15.26 -10.76 26.06
N VAL A 24 16.11 -11.79 26.15
CA VAL A 24 17.14 -12.08 25.14
C VAL A 24 16.51 -12.33 23.77
N LEU A 25 15.41 -13.09 23.71
CA LEU A 25 14.68 -13.36 22.47
C LEU A 25 14.05 -12.10 21.86
N VAL A 26 13.56 -11.16 22.68
CA VAL A 26 13.09 -9.84 22.21
C VAL A 26 14.25 -9.03 21.63
N LEU A 27 15.35 -8.88 22.38
CA LEU A 27 16.49 -8.06 21.98
C LEU A 27 17.20 -8.61 20.73
N SER A 28 17.23 -9.93 20.56
CA SER A 28 17.85 -10.59 19.42
C SER A 28 16.96 -10.66 18.17
N GLN A 29 15.68 -10.24 18.26
CA GLN A 29 14.71 -10.23 17.16
C GLN A 29 14.59 -11.57 16.39
N VAL A 30 14.87 -12.71 17.05
CA VAL A 30 14.93 -14.03 16.38
C VAL A 30 13.62 -14.37 15.66
N PHE A 31 12.48 -14.23 16.36
CA PHE A 31 11.18 -14.57 15.79
C PHE A 31 10.74 -13.60 14.68
N GLN A 32 11.10 -12.32 14.79
CA GLN A 32 10.90 -11.34 13.72
C GLN A 32 11.66 -11.73 12.45
N ASN A 33 12.93 -12.09 12.60
CA ASN A 33 13.77 -12.52 11.48
C ASN A 33 13.26 -13.81 10.83
N ILE A 34 12.79 -14.78 11.62
CA ILE A 34 12.17 -16.01 11.12
C ILE A 34 10.89 -15.71 10.34
N LEU A 35 10.00 -14.88 10.89
CA LEU A 35 8.76 -14.48 10.21
C LEU A 35 9.08 -13.78 8.89
N ASN A 36 9.97 -12.78 8.92
CA ASN A 36 10.38 -12.03 7.74
C ASN A 36 10.99 -12.93 6.67
N ALA A 37 11.83 -13.89 7.05
CA ALA A 37 12.39 -14.86 6.12
C ALA A 37 11.34 -15.79 5.50
N LYS A 38 10.35 -16.23 6.30
CA LYS A 38 9.23 -17.05 5.82
C LYS A 38 8.37 -16.28 4.83
N ILE A 39 7.95 -15.06 5.19
CA ILE A 39 7.14 -14.18 4.34
C ILE A 39 7.86 -13.87 3.03
N LYS A 40 9.14 -13.49 3.09
CA LYS A 40 9.93 -13.23 1.88
C LYS A 40 10.05 -14.44 0.96
N LYS A 41 9.97 -15.67 1.49
CA LYS A 41 10.03 -16.90 0.70
C LYS A 41 8.67 -17.28 0.10
N GLU A 42 7.58 -17.01 0.80
CA GLU A 42 6.22 -17.33 0.34
C GLU A 42 5.66 -16.31 -0.66
N ILE A 43 6.13 -15.06 -0.61
CA ILE A 43 5.65 -13.95 -1.46
C ILE A 43 6.48 -13.80 -2.76
N VAL A 44 7.41 -14.72 -3.02
CA VAL A 44 8.17 -14.73 -4.29
C VAL A 44 7.28 -15.16 -5.44
N LEU A 45 7.39 -14.51 -6.59
CA LEU A 45 6.77 -14.97 -7.84
C LEU A 45 7.56 -16.17 -8.40
N SER A 46 7.28 -17.34 -7.87
CA SER A 46 7.88 -18.61 -8.32
C SER A 46 6.80 -19.70 -8.42
N ASN A 47 6.93 -20.55 -9.44
CA ASN A 47 5.95 -21.61 -9.70
C ASN A 47 5.79 -22.52 -8.47
N GLY A 48 4.55 -22.71 -8.01
CA GLY A 48 4.19 -23.46 -6.79
C GLY A 48 4.05 -22.61 -5.51
N THR A 49 4.22 -21.28 -5.60
CA THR A 49 3.88 -20.36 -4.50
C THR A 49 2.48 -19.77 -4.68
N HIS A 50 1.76 -19.55 -3.57
CA HIS A 50 0.45 -18.91 -3.61
C HIS A 50 0.50 -17.49 -4.19
N ALA A 51 1.59 -16.75 -3.94
CA ALA A 51 1.78 -15.42 -4.50
C ALA A 51 1.88 -15.43 -6.03
N PHE A 52 2.51 -16.46 -6.61
CA PHE A 52 2.53 -16.65 -8.06
C PHE A 52 1.13 -16.96 -8.62
N ASP A 53 0.37 -17.84 -7.98
CA ASP A 53 -0.98 -18.20 -8.42
C ASP A 53 -1.93 -16.98 -8.43
N VAL A 54 -1.86 -16.15 -7.38
CA VAL A 54 -2.63 -14.89 -7.29
C VAL A 54 -2.13 -13.85 -8.31
N TRP A 55 -0.82 -13.77 -8.57
CA TRP A 55 -0.28 -12.86 -9.58
C TRP A 55 -0.69 -13.26 -11.00
N GLU A 56 -0.71 -14.56 -11.29
CA GLU A 56 -1.14 -15.10 -12.58
C GLU A 56 -2.65 -14.96 -12.78
N ASN A 57 -3.45 -15.19 -11.73
CA ASN A 57 -4.92 -15.15 -11.74
C ASN A 57 -5.49 -14.32 -10.57
N PRO A 58 -5.42 -12.98 -10.61
CA PRO A 58 -5.81 -12.12 -9.49
C PRO A 58 -7.33 -12.06 -9.27
N PRO A 59 -7.82 -12.28 -8.03
CA PRO A 59 -9.18 -11.95 -7.63
C PRO A 59 -9.25 -10.57 -6.91
N PRO A 60 -10.04 -9.58 -7.38
CA PRO A 60 -10.75 -9.48 -8.65
C PRO A 60 -9.83 -9.16 -9.84
N PRO A 61 -10.21 -9.52 -11.08
CA PRO A 61 -9.33 -9.42 -12.23
C PRO A 61 -9.01 -7.96 -12.61
N VAL A 62 -7.72 -7.63 -12.66
CA VAL A 62 -7.20 -6.38 -13.24
C VAL A 62 -6.19 -6.77 -14.33
N TYR A 63 -6.56 -6.59 -15.59
CA TYR A 63 -5.71 -6.91 -16.74
C TYR A 63 -5.13 -5.63 -17.35
N MET A 64 -3.85 -5.67 -17.72
CA MET A 64 -3.26 -4.65 -18.57
C MET A 64 -2.33 -5.30 -19.58
N GLN A 65 -2.85 -5.53 -20.77
CA GLN A 65 -2.14 -6.09 -21.92
C GLN A 65 -2.44 -5.21 -23.13
N PHE A 66 -1.39 -4.77 -23.82
CA PHE A 66 -1.54 -3.89 -24.98
C PHE A 66 -1.60 -4.73 -26.25
N TYR A 67 -2.81 -4.80 -26.82
CA TYR A 67 -3.08 -5.38 -28.13
C TYR A 67 -3.50 -4.26 -29.08
N PHE A 68 -2.82 -4.13 -30.20
CA PHE A 68 -3.14 -3.13 -31.22
C PHE A 68 -3.84 -3.79 -32.39
N PHE A 69 -4.80 -3.10 -33.00
CA PHE A 69 -5.43 -3.54 -34.24
C PHE A 69 -4.80 -2.81 -35.42
N ASN A 70 -3.93 -3.49 -36.16
CA ASN A 70 -3.35 -2.98 -37.40
C ASN A 70 -4.36 -3.09 -38.55
N VAL A 71 -4.72 -1.97 -39.18
CA VAL A 71 -5.69 -1.91 -40.29
C VAL A 71 -5.04 -2.40 -41.58
N THR A 72 -5.61 -3.42 -42.21
CA THR A 72 -5.04 -4.05 -43.42
C THR A 72 -5.62 -3.52 -44.73
N ASN A 73 -6.73 -2.79 -44.70
CA ASN A 73 -7.43 -2.24 -45.87
C ASN A 73 -7.79 -0.74 -45.76
N PRO A 74 -6.83 0.16 -45.47
CA PRO A 74 -7.13 1.57 -45.19
C PRO A 74 -7.74 2.32 -46.39
N ALA A 75 -7.37 1.97 -47.64
CA ALA A 75 -7.84 2.68 -48.84
C ALA A 75 -9.32 2.41 -49.15
N GLU A 76 -9.79 1.21 -48.84
CA GLU A 76 -11.17 0.75 -48.99
C GLU A 76 -12.05 1.33 -47.89
N VAL A 77 -11.54 1.39 -46.66
CA VAL A 77 -12.23 2.02 -45.53
C VAL A 77 -12.55 3.48 -45.83
N LEU A 78 -11.61 4.22 -46.44
CA LEU A 78 -11.84 5.61 -46.86
C LEU A 78 -12.93 5.76 -47.94
N LYS A 79 -13.31 4.68 -48.62
CA LYS A 79 -14.37 4.64 -49.63
C LYS A 79 -15.71 4.11 -49.08
N GLY A 80 -15.79 3.83 -47.78
CA GLY A 80 -17.01 3.37 -47.10
C GLY A 80 -17.12 1.85 -46.91
N GLU A 81 -16.08 1.08 -47.24
CA GLU A 81 -16.04 -0.35 -46.96
C GLU A 81 -15.78 -0.65 -45.47
N ARG A 82 -16.03 -1.89 -45.05
CA ARG A 82 -15.80 -2.32 -43.66
C ARG A 82 -14.29 -2.45 -43.35
N PRO A 83 -13.80 -1.95 -42.20
CA PRO A 83 -12.41 -2.15 -41.78
C PRO A 83 -12.08 -3.62 -41.49
N ALA A 84 -10.93 -4.07 -42.00
CA ALA A 84 -10.28 -5.32 -41.66
C ALA A 84 -9.04 -5.01 -40.81
N VAL A 85 -8.91 -5.71 -39.68
CA VAL A 85 -7.82 -5.48 -38.72
C VAL A 85 -7.15 -6.78 -38.30
N LEU A 86 -5.87 -6.69 -37.95
CA LEU A 86 -5.08 -7.78 -37.36
C LEU A 86 -4.59 -7.35 -35.96
N GLU A 87 -4.78 -8.20 -34.96
CA GLU A 87 -4.24 -7.99 -33.62
C GLU A 87 -2.72 -8.15 -33.61
N VAL A 88 -1.99 -7.21 -33.01
CA VAL A 88 -0.53 -7.23 -32.86
C VAL A 88 -0.16 -6.90 -31.41
N GLY A 89 0.58 -7.81 -30.77
CA GLY A 89 1.05 -7.69 -29.40
C GLY A 89 1.52 -9.02 -28.82
N PRO A 90 1.94 -9.06 -27.54
CA PRO A 90 2.11 -7.91 -26.64
C PRO A 90 3.44 -7.17 -26.86
N TYR A 91 3.45 -5.85 -26.65
CA TYR A 91 4.67 -5.03 -26.65
C TYR A 91 5.15 -4.78 -25.21
N THR A 92 6.42 -5.09 -24.92
CA THR A 92 7.07 -4.87 -23.62
C THR A 92 8.22 -3.88 -23.79
N TYR A 93 8.22 -2.78 -23.03
CA TYR A 93 9.23 -1.72 -23.11
C TYR A 93 10.07 -1.68 -21.81
N SER A 94 11.38 -1.51 -21.95
CA SER A 94 12.33 -1.39 -20.80
C SER A 94 12.63 0.06 -20.41
N SER A 95 12.29 1.04 -21.25
CA SER A 95 12.36 2.47 -20.97
C SER A 95 11.40 3.22 -21.89
N LEU A 96 11.01 4.43 -21.49
CA LEU A 96 10.18 5.32 -22.30
C LEU A 96 11.02 6.36 -23.02
N ASN A 97 10.51 6.92 -24.11
CA ASN A 97 11.12 8.05 -24.82
C ASN A 97 10.13 9.22 -24.99
N TRP A 98 9.13 9.30 -24.10
CA TRP A 98 8.07 10.31 -24.15
C TRP A 98 8.44 11.61 -23.45
N TRP A 99 9.37 11.55 -22.48
CA TRP A 99 9.74 12.67 -21.63
C TRP A 99 11.14 13.20 -21.96
N THR A 100 11.46 14.37 -21.44
CA THR A 100 12.64 15.13 -21.91
C THR A 100 13.93 14.78 -21.18
N THR A 101 13.85 14.23 -19.96
CA THR A 101 15.01 13.79 -19.20
C THR A 101 15.00 12.28 -18.99
N ASP A 102 16.18 11.69 -18.83
CA ASP A 102 16.33 10.24 -18.60
C ASP A 102 15.63 9.82 -17.31
N GLU A 103 15.70 10.64 -16.26
CA GLU A 103 15.03 10.39 -14.97
C GLU A 103 13.51 10.32 -15.13
N CYS A 104 12.92 11.20 -15.95
CA CYS A 104 11.48 11.22 -16.21
C CYS A 104 11.03 10.01 -17.03
N ASN A 105 11.92 9.44 -17.83
CA ASN A 105 11.67 8.24 -18.63
C ASN A 105 11.89 6.92 -17.88
N MET A 106 12.36 6.96 -16.62
CA MET A 106 12.55 5.76 -15.81
C MET A 106 11.21 5.10 -15.46
N ILE A 107 11.17 3.77 -15.61
CA ILE A 107 10.08 2.91 -15.15
C ILE A 107 10.47 2.36 -13.78
N ASN A 108 9.86 2.91 -12.72
CA ASN A 108 10.20 2.61 -11.33
C ASN A 108 9.05 1.89 -10.63
N GLY A 109 9.41 0.94 -9.77
CA GLY A 109 8.47 0.24 -8.91
C GLY A 109 7.67 -0.84 -9.61
N THR A 110 6.44 -1.07 -9.14
CA THR A 110 5.53 -2.11 -9.66
C THR A 110 4.49 -1.50 -10.61
N ASN A 111 3.50 -2.26 -11.05
CA ASN A 111 2.33 -1.74 -11.77
C ASN A 111 1.23 -1.20 -10.83
N GLY A 112 1.48 -1.14 -9.52
CA GLY A 112 0.51 -0.69 -8.51
C GLY A 112 -0.47 -1.76 -8.02
N ALA A 113 -0.44 -2.99 -8.57
CA ALA A 113 -1.33 -4.07 -8.13
C ALA A 113 -0.85 -4.74 -6.82
N SER A 114 0.47 -4.80 -6.62
CA SER A 114 1.11 -5.32 -5.41
C SER A 114 2.45 -4.63 -5.17
N PHE A 115 2.95 -4.74 -3.94
CA PHE A 115 4.21 -4.15 -3.51
C PHE A 115 5.08 -5.19 -2.80
N HIS A 116 6.33 -4.85 -2.54
CA HIS A 116 7.24 -5.75 -1.82
C HIS A 116 6.74 -6.01 -0.38
N PRO A 117 7.11 -7.13 0.25
CA PRO A 117 6.72 -7.43 1.63
C PRO A 117 7.52 -6.60 2.65
N ILE A 118 6.97 -6.50 3.86
CA ILE A 118 7.59 -5.79 5.01
C ILE A 118 7.74 -4.30 4.74
N ILE A 119 6.61 -3.66 4.44
CA ILE A 119 6.51 -2.22 4.18
C ILE A 119 6.62 -1.42 5.48
N THR A 120 7.37 -0.34 5.45
CA THR A 120 7.53 0.62 6.53
C THR A 120 6.76 1.92 6.26
N LYS A 121 6.60 2.76 7.28
CA LYS A 121 5.89 4.06 7.14
C LYS A 121 6.76 5.17 6.54
N ASN A 122 8.07 4.98 6.51
CA ASN A 122 9.06 5.98 6.09
C ASN A 122 9.57 5.77 4.66
N GLU A 123 9.12 4.72 3.98
CA GLU A 123 9.48 4.46 2.60
C GLU A 123 8.49 5.12 1.61
N THR A 124 8.93 5.20 0.37
CA THR A 124 8.15 5.73 -0.75
C THR A 124 7.89 4.60 -1.73
N LEU A 125 6.61 4.35 -2.02
CA LEU A 125 6.21 3.26 -2.90
C LEU A 125 6.09 3.78 -4.33
N TYR A 126 7.00 3.35 -5.20
CA TYR A 126 6.96 3.68 -6.62
C TYR A 126 6.05 2.73 -7.40
N MET A 127 5.39 3.27 -8.41
CA MET A 127 4.59 2.50 -9.36
C MET A 127 4.56 3.17 -10.73
N PHE A 128 4.54 2.36 -11.78
CA PHE A 128 4.34 2.81 -13.15
C PHE A 128 2.86 2.87 -13.48
N SER A 129 2.36 4.06 -13.84
CA SER A 129 1.00 4.25 -14.33
C SER A 129 1.02 4.40 -15.84
N SER A 130 0.47 3.42 -16.55
CA SER A 130 0.32 3.45 -18.00
C SER A 130 -0.64 4.54 -18.48
N ASP A 131 -1.64 4.90 -17.67
CA ASP A 131 -2.60 5.97 -17.97
C ASP A 131 -1.92 7.34 -17.95
N LEU A 132 -0.98 7.53 -17.02
CA LEU A 132 -0.21 8.75 -16.86
C LEU A 132 1.09 8.75 -17.67
N CYS A 133 1.43 7.62 -18.29
CA CYS A 133 2.62 7.43 -19.10
C CYS A 133 3.93 7.71 -18.35
N ARG A 134 3.94 7.55 -17.02
CA ARG A 134 5.11 7.78 -16.18
C ARG A 134 5.06 6.98 -14.89
N SER A 135 6.23 6.90 -14.27
CA SER A 135 6.34 6.48 -12.87
C SER A 135 5.83 7.58 -11.94
N ILE A 136 5.07 7.17 -10.94
CA ILE A 136 4.62 7.99 -9.82
C ILE A 136 4.97 7.29 -8.50
N TYR A 137 4.75 7.98 -7.38
CA TYR A 137 4.97 7.40 -6.07
C TYR A 137 3.85 7.77 -5.11
N ALA A 138 3.72 6.95 -4.07
CA ALA A 138 2.80 7.18 -2.96
C ALA A 138 3.57 7.21 -1.64
N ILE A 139 3.07 8.04 -0.71
CA ILE A 139 3.61 8.19 0.64
C ILE A 139 2.58 7.76 1.68
N TYR A 140 3.04 7.30 2.84
CA TYR A 140 2.19 6.93 3.95
C TYR A 140 1.39 8.14 4.47
N GLU A 141 0.09 7.96 4.68
CA GLU A 141 -0.78 8.94 5.32
C GLU A 141 -1.23 8.48 6.72
N GLU A 142 -1.83 7.30 6.81
CA GLU A 142 -2.47 6.83 8.04
C GLU A 142 -2.54 5.30 8.13
N GLU A 143 -2.86 4.78 9.32
CA GLU A 143 -3.20 3.37 9.49
C GLU A 143 -4.63 3.12 9.02
N SER A 144 -4.86 1.98 8.38
CA SER A 144 -6.17 1.57 7.90
C SER A 144 -6.49 0.16 8.36
N SER A 145 -7.79 -0.19 8.37
CA SER A 145 -8.23 -1.55 8.59
C SER A 145 -9.33 -1.90 7.60
N VAL A 146 -9.11 -2.98 6.87
CA VAL A 146 -10.03 -3.47 5.82
C VAL A 146 -10.37 -4.91 6.18
N MET A 147 -11.66 -5.19 6.40
CA MET A 147 -12.14 -6.51 6.83
C MET A 147 -11.42 -7.06 8.08
N GLY A 148 -11.02 -6.17 9.01
CA GLY A 148 -10.29 -6.54 10.23
C GLY A 148 -8.81 -6.86 10.02
N ILE A 149 -8.29 -6.70 8.80
CA ILE A 149 -6.87 -6.84 8.47
C ILE A 149 -6.21 -5.46 8.64
N PRO A 150 -5.10 -5.35 9.39
CA PRO A 150 -4.37 -4.09 9.51
C PRO A 150 -3.66 -3.75 8.19
N GLY A 151 -3.71 -2.47 7.83
CA GLY A 151 -3.11 -1.92 6.63
C GLY A 151 -2.52 -0.53 6.86
N TYR A 152 -1.72 -0.10 5.89
CA TYR A 152 -1.21 1.26 5.78
C TYR A 152 -1.81 1.92 4.56
N ARG A 153 -2.34 3.13 4.74
CA ARG A 153 -2.83 3.96 3.64
C ARG A 153 -1.70 4.74 3.01
N PHE A 154 -1.53 4.56 1.72
CA PHE A 154 -0.64 5.34 0.88
C PHE A 154 -1.46 6.17 -0.12
N SER A 155 -1.00 7.39 -0.38
CA SER A 155 -1.59 8.29 -1.39
C SER A 155 -0.47 9.00 -2.17
N PRO A 156 -0.65 9.25 -3.48
CA PRO A 156 0.20 10.18 -4.21
C PRO A 156 0.12 11.59 -3.58
N PRO A 157 1.25 12.20 -3.20
CA PRO A 157 1.26 13.58 -2.72
C PRO A 157 1.09 14.57 -3.87
N SER A 158 0.71 15.82 -3.55
CA SER A 158 0.56 16.89 -4.54
C SER A 158 1.84 17.19 -5.32
N THR A 159 3.01 16.84 -4.77
CA THR A 159 4.33 16.97 -5.43
C THR A 159 4.46 16.11 -6.69
N VAL A 160 3.67 15.04 -6.85
CA VAL A 160 3.69 14.17 -8.05
C VAL A 160 3.31 14.94 -9.32
N PHE A 161 2.38 15.89 -9.21
CA PHE A 161 1.94 16.74 -10.32
C PHE A 161 2.30 18.21 -10.12
N ALA A 162 3.13 18.55 -9.14
CA ALA A 162 3.51 19.94 -8.88
C ALA A 162 4.46 20.47 -9.95
N ASN A 163 4.38 21.77 -10.22
CA ASN A 163 5.32 22.44 -11.10
C ASN A 163 6.66 22.69 -10.35
N THR A 164 7.56 21.70 -10.40
CA THR A 164 8.87 21.71 -9.74
C THR A 164 10.00 21.41 -10.73
N THR A 165 11.24 21.67 -10.34
CA THR A 165 12.42 21.32 -11.14
C THR A 165 12.54 19.83 -11.40
N GLU A 166 12.14 18.99 -10.44
CA GLU A 166 12.12 17.52 -10.59
C GLU A 166 11.08 17.06 -11.62
N ASN A 167 9.94 17.77 -11.71
CA ASN A 167 8.89 17.44 -12.67
C ASN A 167 9.04 18.15 -14.03
N ALA A 168 10.04 19.02 -14.19
CA ALA A 168 10.23 19.80 -15.41
C ALA A 168 10.36 18.92 -16.67
N GLY A 169 10.88 17.70 -16.51
CA GLY A 169 11.03 16.76 -17.61
C GLY A 169 9.72 16.16 -18.15
N PHE A 170 8.63 16.28 -17.40
CA PHE A 170 7.29 15.86 -17.81
C PHE A 170 6.49 16.93 -18.55
N CYS A 171 7.07 18.11 -18.74
CA CYS A 171 6.40 19.22 -19.39
C CYS A 171 6.51 19.11 -20.90
N SER A 172 5.39 19.27 -21.59
CA SER A 172 5.28 19.19 -23.04
C SER A 172 4.57 20.46 -23.54
N PRO A 173 5.25 21.36 -24.28
CA PRO A 173 6.64 21.28 -24.73
C PRO A 173 7.67 21.47 -23.59
N PRO A 174 8.94 21.07 -23.79
CA PRO A 174 9.99 21.14 -22.77
C PRO A 174 10.11 22.55 -22.15
N GLY A 175 10.10 22.62 -20.82
CA GLY A 175 10.20 23.88 -20.08
C GLY A 175 8.91 24.71 -19.99
N ASN A 176 7.81 24.26 -20.59
CA ASN A 176 6.51 24.94 -20.51
C ASN A 176 5.44 24.01 -19.89
N CYS A 177 5.34 24.03 -18.56
CA CYS A 177 4.36 23.26 -17.82
C CYS A 177 3.04 24.04 -17.70
N LEU A 178 1.89 23.35 -17.84
CA LEU A 178 0.58 23.98 -17.72
C LEU A 178 0.31 24.55 -16.31
N GLY A 179 0.89 23.97 -15.26
CA GLY A 179 0.70 24.36 -13.86
C GLY A 179 0.75 23.15 -12.94
N SER A 180 0.54 23.35 -11.64
CA SER A 180 0.51 22.25 -10.67
C SER A 180 -0.82 21.50 -10.70
N GLY A 181 -0.76 20.18 -10.49
CA GLY A 181 -1.90 19.26 -10.40
C GLY A 181 -2.48 18.78 -11.73
N VAL A 182 -1.79 19.06 -12.84
CA VAL A 182 -2.15 18.60 -14.18
C VAL A 182 -0.92 18.03 -14.89
N LEU A 183 -1.13 17.04 -15.76
CA LEU A 183 -0.08 16.41 -16.57
C LEU A 183 -0.56 16.29 -18.02
N GLN A 184 0.16 16.92 -18.94
CA GLN A 184 -0.10 16.74 -20.36
C GLN A 184 0.52 15.42 -20.83
N VAL A 185 -0.30 14.55 -21.40
CA VAL A 185 0.10 13.19 -21.82
C VAL A 185 0.07 13.02 -23.34
N SER A 186 0.13 14.12 -24.09
CA SER A 186 0.09 14.10 -25.56
C SER A 186 1.18 13.20 -26.18
N ALA A 187 2.38 13.22 -25.60
CA ALA A 187 3.53 12.45 -26.08
C ALA A 187 3.30 10.93 -26.17
N CYS A 188 2.45 10.37 -25.30
CA CYS A 188 2.12 8.94 -25.29
C CYS A 188 0.71 8.64 -25.83
N LYS A 189 -0.06 9.67 -26.22
CA LYS A 189 -1.43 9.56 -26.72
C LYS A 189 -1.55 10.09 -28.16
N GLN A 190 -0.56 9.78 -29.00
CA GLN A 190 -0.55 10.14 -30.43
C GLN A 190 -0.80 11.64 -30.66
N ASP A 191 -0.16 12.49 -29.85
CA ASP A 191 -0.27 13.95 -29.89
C ASP A 191 -1.67 14.51 -29.61
N ALA A 192 -2.60 13.68 -29.13
CA ALA A 192 -3.90 14.16 -28.67
C ALA A 192 -3.71 15.14 -27.48
N PRO A 193 -4.47 16.25 -27.42
CA PRO A 193 -4.31 17.29 -26.40
C PRO A 193 -4.92 16.88 -25.04
N ILE A 194 -4.61 15.67 -24.58
CA ILE A 194 -5.12 15.08 -23.35
C ILE A 194 -4.27 15.56 -22.16
N VAL A 195 -4.97 16.00 -21.12
CA VAL A 195 -4.38 16.44 -19.85
C VAL A 195 -5.02 15.62 -18.72
N MET A 196 -4.19 14.93 -17.95
CA MET A 196 -4.60 14.14 -16.79
C MET A 196 -4.54 15.00 -15.52
N SER A 197 -5.50 14.82 -14.62
CA SER A 197 -5.51 15.44 -13.28
C SER A 197 -6.20 14.52 -12.27
N SER A 198 -6.25 14.93 -11.00
CA SER A 198 -7.18 14.32 -10.04
C SER A 198 -8.60 14.89 -10.24
N PRO A 199 -9.67 14.16 -9.85
CA PRO A 199 -11.05 14.64 -10.02
C PRO A 199 -11.32 16.01 -9.42
N HIS A 200 -12.11 16.81 -10.14
CA HIS A 200 -12.39 18.21 -9.87
C HIS A 200 -11.14 19.06 -9.61
N PHE A 201 -10.00 18.70 -10.24
CA PHE A 201 -8.71 19.35 -10.06
C PHE A 201 -8.23 19.36 -8.60
N TYR A 202 -8.53 18.29 -7.85
CA TYR A 202 -7.97 18.09 -6.51
C TYR A 202 -6.43 18.12 -6.55
N GLN A 203 -5.81 18.84 -5.60
CA GLN A 203 -4.36 19.14 -5.54
C GLN A 203 -3.79 19.99 -6.68
N ALA A 204 -4.63 20.60 -7.52
CA ALA A 204 -4.17 21.49 -8.60
C ALA A 204 -4.23 22.97 -8.23
N ASP A 205 -3.57 23.80 -9.04
CA ASP A 205 -3.64 25.26 -8.93
C ASP A 205 -5.10 25.75 -9.01
N GLU A 206 -5.44 26.75 -8.18
CA GLU A 206 -6.82 27.27 -8.10
C GLU A 206 -7.38 27.78 -9.44
N LYS A 207 -6.52 28.17 -10.38
CA LYS A 207 -6.93 28.62 -11.72
C LYS A 207 -7.78 27.56 -12.44
N PHE A 208 -7.38 26.28 -12.37
CA PHE A 208 -8.09 25.20 -13.05
C PHE A 208 -9.49 24.97 -12.45
N VAL A 209 -9.64 25.16 -11.14
CA VAL A 209 -10.93 25.08 -10.45
C VAL A 209 -11.81 26.29 -10.79
N LYS A 210 -11.23 27.49 -10.87
CA LYS A 210 -11.97 28.75 -11.11
C LYS A 210 -12.38 28.94 -12.57
N ASP A 211 -11.63 28.40 -13.52
CA ASP A 211 -11.94 28.52 -14.95
C ASP A 211 -13.24 27.82 -15.34
N ILE A 212 -13.73 26.89 -14.50
CA ILE A 212 -14.86 26.02 -14.82
C ILE A 212 -15.84 25.95 -13.65
N PHE A 213 -17.01 26.54 -13.86
CA PHE A 213 -18.09 26.48 -12.88
C PHE A 213 -18.52 25.02 -12.63
N GLY A 214 -18.58 24.64 -11.35
CA GLY A 214 -18.97 23.29 -10.92
C GLY A 214 -17.82 22.40 -10.43
N MET A 215 -16.56 22.82 -10.61
CA MET A 215 -15.41 22.14 -9.99
C MET A 215 -15.42 22.33 -8.47
N LYS A 216 -15.41 21.24 -7.71
CA LYS A 216 -15.49 21.21 -6.24
C LYS A 216 -14.53 20.16 -5.68
N PRO A 217 -13.22 20.42 -5.65
CA PRO A 217 -12.24 19.45 -5.16
C PRO A 217 -12.54 19.06 -3.71
N ASN A 218 -12.51 17.76 -3.42
CA ASN A 218 -12.73 17.21 -2.09
C ASN A 218 -11.78 16.04 -1.86
N LYS A 219 -10.98 16.08 -0.78
CA LYS A 219 -9.99 15.04 -0.48
C LYS A 219 -10.62 13.65 -0.47
N LYS A 220 -11.62 13.41 0.39
CA LYS A 220 -12.26 12.10 0.58
C LYS A 220 -12.83 11.50 -0.72
N GLN A 221 -13.35 12.34 -1.62
CA GLN A 221 -13.99 11.87 -2.86
C GLN A 221 -13.03 11.78 -4.05
N HIS A 222 -11.96 12.57 -4.07
CA HIS A 222 -11.12 12.75 -5.27
C HIS A 222 -9.67 12.35 -5.07
N GLU A 223 -9.26 12.00 -3.86
CA GLU A 223 -7.92 11.44 -3.62
C GLU A 223 -7.81 10.01 -4.19
N THR A 224 -6.62 9.65 -4.63
CA THR A 224 -6.28 8.27 -4.96
C THR A 224 -5.68 7.61 -3.71
N ILE A 225 -6.21 6.47 -3.29
CA ILE A 225 -5.72 5.74 -2.11
C ILE A 225 -5.34 4.32 -2.46
N ILE A 226 -4.37 3.80 -1.72
CA ILE A 226 -3.95 2.40 -1.74
C ILE A 226 -3.74 1.97 -0.29
N ASP A 227 -4.57 1.08 0.21
CA ASP A 227 -4.41 0.46 1.53
C ASP A 227 -3.71 -0.88 1.37
N ILE A 228 -2.55 -1.02 2.00
CA ILE A 228 -1.64 -2.16 1.80
C ILE A 228 -1.39 -2.84 3.14
N ASN A 229 -1.45 -4.17 3.18
CA ASN A 229 -1.02 -4.90 4.37
C ASN A 229 0.52 -4.82 4.49
N PRO A 230 1.08 -4.26 5.58
CA PRO A 230 2.51 -3.98 5.64
C PRO A 230 3.37 -5.24 5.73
N LEU A 231 2.86 -6.34 6.28
CA LEU A 231 3.62 -7.58 6.38
C LEU A 231 3.83 -8.20 5.00
N THR A 232 2.77 -8.25 4.18
CA THR A 232 2.75 -9.01 2.93
C THR A 232 2.97 -8.16 1.67
N GLY A 233 2.67 -6.86 1.70
CA GLY A 233 2.70 -6.01 0.50
C GLY A 233 1.47 -6.16 -0.40
N ILE A 234 0.46 -6.91 0.03
CA ILE A 234 -0.80 -7.12 -0.69
C ILE A 234 -1.71 -5.90 -0.52
N VAL A 235 -2.30 -5.43 -1.61
CA VAL A 235 -3.31 -4.36 -1.61
C VAL A 235 -4.63 -4.90 -1.06
N LEU A 236 -5.12 -4.29 0.01
CA LEU A 236 -6.38 -4.64 0.68
C LEU A 236 -7.57 -3.91 0.05
N GLN A 237 -7.39 -2.62 -0.24
CA GLN A 237 -8.30 -1.84 -1.07
C GLN A 237 -7.52 -0.76 -1.80
N ALA A 238 -8.03 -0.33 -2.94
CA ALA A 238 -7.52 0.84 -3.62
C ALA A 238 -8.66 1.57 -4.33
N ALA A 239 -8.50 2.87 -4.49
CA ALA A 239 -9.35 3.69 -5.34
C ALA A 239 -8.45 4.60 -6.16
N LYS A 240 -8.22 4.23 -7.42
CA LYS A 240 -7.49 5.03 -8.39
C LYS A 240 -8.45 5.98 -9.07
N ARG A 241 -8.24 7.27 -8.83
CA ARG A 241 -9.13 8.33 -9.29
C ARG A 241 -8.39 9.29 -10.20
N LEU A 242 -8.74 9.28 -11.47
CA LEU A 242 -8.10 10.10 -12.52
C LEU A 242 -9.16 10.85 -13.30
N GLN A 243 -8.88 12.09 -13.66
CA GLN A 243 -9.70 12.93 -14.51
C GLN A 243 -9.02 13.12 -15.86
N VAL A 244 -9.79 12.87 -16.91
CA VAL A 244 -9.40 13.10 -18.29
C VAL A 244 -9.91 14.46 -18.71
N ASN A 245 -8.98 15.31 -19.11
CA ASN A 245 -9.26 16.65 -19.61
C ASN A 245 -8.69 16.81 -21.02
N VAL A 246 -9.19 17.81 -21.74
CA VAL A 246 -8.71 18.22 -23.05
C VAL A 246 -8.25 19.66 -22.97
N LEU A 247 -7.02 19.94 -23.41
CA LEU A 247 -6.55 21.31 -23.59
C LEU A 247 -7.27 21.89 -24.82
N VAL A 248 -8.13 22.89 -24.59
CA VAL A 248 -8.86 23.58 -25.65
C VAL A 248 -8.30 24.97 -25.82
N GLU A 249 -8.16 25.41 -27.07
CA GLU A 249 -7.71 26.75 -27.41
C GLU A 249 -8.35 27.21 -28.73
N LYS A 250 -8.38 28.53 -28.93
CA LYS A 250 -8.81 29.12 -30.20
C LYS A 250 -7.74 28.89 -31.26
N ILE A 251 -8.13 28.26 -32.36
CA ILE A 251 -7.25 28.10 -33.53
C ILE A 251 -7.79 28.98 -34.66
N PRO A 252 -7.07 30.05 -35.07
CA PRO A 252 -7.59 31.03 -36.03
C PRO A 252 -8.06 30.44 -37.38
N VAL A 253 -7.49 29.31 -37.79
CA VAL A 253 -7.81 28.63 -39.05
C VAL A 253 -9.08 27.77 -38.96
N PHE A 254 -9.45 27.31 -37.76
CA PHE A 254 -10.60 26.42 -37.54
C PHE A 254 -11.76 27.19 -36.93
N SER A 255 -12.74 27.54 -37.77
CA SER A 255 -13.96 28.26 -37.37
C SER A 255 -14.78 27.53 -36.30
N GLN A 256 -14.64 26.20 -36.21
CA GLN A 256 -15.26 25.36 -35.18
C GLN A 256 -14.83 25.74 -33.75
N THR A 257 -13.63 26.31 -33.58
CA THR A 257 -13.13 26.73 -32.25
C THR A 257 -13.74 28.05 -31.77
N GLY A 258 -14.34 28.83 -32.67
CA GLY A 258 -14.97 30.11 -32.35
C GLY A 258 -14.05 31.05 -31.56
N ASP A 259 -14.60 31.64 -30.49
CA ASP A 259 -13.89 32.49 -29.53
C ASP A 259 -13.66 31.78 -28.19
N ILE A 260 -13.41 30.46 -28.22
CA ILE A 260 -13.18 29.69 -27.01
C ILE A 260 -11.95 30.21 -26.23
N ARG A 261 -12.06 30.23 -24.91
CA ARG A 261 -10.95 30.55 -24.02
C ARG A 261 -9.97 29.38 -23.96
N THR A 262 -8.67 29.68 -23.90
CA THR A 262 -7.65 28.66 -23.66
C THR A 262 -7.77 28.14 -22.23
N LEU A 263 -8.14 26.87 -22.06
CA LEU A 263 -8.32 26.25 -20.74
C LEU A 263 -8.21 24.72 -20.79
N VAL A 264 -8.09 24.08 -19.63
CA VAL A 264 -8.08 22.62 -19.48
C VAL A 264 -9.50 22.14 -19.20
N PHE A 265 -10.18 21.61 -20.22
CA PHE A 265 -11.60 21.26 -20.17
C PHE A 265 -11.81 19.82 -19.67
N PRO A 266 -12.50 19.57 -18.54
CA PRO A 266 -12.74 18.26 -17.99
C PRO A 266 -13.81 17.54 -18.82
N VAL A 267 -13.49 16.31 -19.23
CA VAL A 267 -14.40 15.47 -20.03
C VAL A 267 -15.09 14.46 -19.12
N LEU A 268 -14.31 13.73 -18.33
CA LEU A 268 -14.80 12.72 -17.40
C LEU A 268 -13.76 12.46 -16.30
N TYR A 269 -14.18 11.83 -15.21
CA TYR A 269 -13.27 11.20 -14.27
C TYR A 269 -13.63 9.72 -14.09
N LEU A 270 -12.61 8.92 -13.80
CA LEU A 270 -12.69 7.49 -13.58
C LEU A 270 -12.40 7.21 -12.11
N ASN A 271 -13.11 6.24 -11.54
CA ASN A 271 -12.83 5.68 -10.22
C ASN A 271 -12.69 4.17 -10.37
N GLU A 272 -11.46 3.71 -10.51
CA GLU A 272 -11.11 2.30 -10.55
C GLU A 272 -10.84 1.84 -9.11
N SER A 273 -11.79 1.10 -8.53
CA SER A 273 -11.71 0.68 -7.13
C SER A 273 -11.73 -0.82 -6.98
N VAL A 274 -10.89 -1.31 -6.08
CA VAL A 274 -10.82 -2.72 -5.69
C VAL A 274 -10.89 -2.82 -4.17
N VAL A 275 -11.54 -3.86 -3.69
CA VAL A 275 -11.50 -4.29 -2.29
C VAL A 275 -11.27 -5.79 -2.31
N ILE A 276 -10.42 -6.27 -1.41
CA ILE A 276 -10.16 -7.69 -1.21
C ILE A 276 -11.47 -8.44 -0.94
N ASP A 277 -11.63 -9.62 -1.54
CA ASP A 277 -12.80 -10.46 -1.31
C ASP A 277 -12.71 -11.20 0.05
N GLU A 278 -13.86 -11.68 0.56
CA GLU A 278 -13.91 -12.31 1.87
C GLU A 278 -13.07 -13.60 2.00
N VAL A 279 -12.88 -14.35 0.92
CA VAL A 279 -12.13 -15.61 0.96
C VAL A 279 -10.65 -15.30 1.08
N SER A 280 -10.14 -14.43 0.20
CA SER A 280 -8.77 -13.94 0.25
C SER A 280 -8.47 -13.21 1.57
N ALA A 281 -9.43 -12.42 2.07
CA ALA A 281 -9.29 -11.74 3.34
C ALA A 281 -9.14 -12.70 4.52
N LYS A 282 -9.96 -13.76 4.60
CA LYS A 282 -9.85 -14.79 5.66
C LYS A 282 -8.50 -15.49 5.61
N GLN A 283 -8.02 -15.84 4.42
CA GLN A 283 -6.71 -16.48 4.26
C GLN A 283 -5.57 -15.56 4.70
N LEU A 284 -5.61 -14.28 4.29
CA LEU A 284 -4.61 -13.30 4.72
C LEU A 284 -4.69 -13.04 6.23
N GLN A 285 -5.89 -13.01 6.81
CA GLN A 285 -6.08 -12.86 8.25
C GLN A 285 -5.46 -14.02 9.04
N LEU A 286 -5.55 -15.26 8.54
CA LEU A 286 -4.87 -16.42 9.14
C LEU A 286 -3.35 -16.23 9.12
N ILE A 287 -2.78 -15.84 7.97
CA ILE A 287 -1.33 -15.59 7.84
C ILE A 287 -0.86 -14.50 8.80
N VAL A 288 -1.61 -13.39 8.89
CA VAL A 288 -1.30 -12.28 9.79
C VAL A 288 -1.45 -12.69 11.26
N ALA A 289 -2.48 -13.48 11.60
CA ALA A 289 -2.69 -13.97 12.96
C ALA A 289 -1.57 -14.92 13.40
N GLU A 290 -1.18 -15.87 12.54
CA GLU A 290 -0.03 -16.75 12.80
C GLU A 290 1.26 -15.95 13.00
N GLY A 291 1.52 -14.97 12.12
CA GLY A 291 2.67 -14.08 12.24
C GLY A 291 2.69 -13.32 13.57
N ASN A 292 1.55 -12.76 13.97
CA ASN A 292 1.40 -12.05 15.24
C ASN A 292 1.62 -12.97 16.45
N VAL A 293 1.16 -14.21 16.41
CA VAL A 293 1.43 -15.19 17.48
C VAL A 293 2.92 -15.46 17.57
N VAL A 294 3.59 -15.75 16.45
CA VAL A 294 5.02 -16.07 16.37
C VAL A 294 5.87 -14.91 16.91
N VAL A 295 5.58 -13.69 16.49
CA VAL A 295 6.28 -12.47 16.94
C VAL A 295 6.10 -12.23 18.44
N ASN A 296 4.95 -12.60 18.99
CA ASN A 296 4.63 -12.34 20.40
C ASN A 296 5.06 -13.46 21.36
N ILE A 297 5.63 -14.57 20.87
CA ILE A 297 6.17 -15.66 21.72
C ILE A 297 7.12 -15.14 22.82
N PRO A 298 8.11 -14.26 22.53
CA PRO A 298 9.00 -13.75 23.57
C PRO A 298 8.28 -12.97 24.67
N PHE A 299 7.26 -12.19 24.33
CA PHE A 299 6.46 -11.45 25.31
C PHE A 299 5.60 -12.38 26.17
N MET A 300 5.06 -13.46 25.58
CA MET A 300 4.36 -14.50 26.33
C MET A 300 5.29 -15.20 27.33
N LEU A 301 6.55 -15.47 26.95
CA LEU A 301 7.57 -16.04 27.84
C LEU A 301 7.92 -15.10 29.00
N ILE A 302 8.05 -13.79 28.74
CA ILE A 302 8.26 -12.79 29.79
C ILE A 302 7.08 -12.76 30.75
N GLY A 303 5.85 -12.75 30.24
CA GLY A 303 4.62 -12.79 31.05
C GLY A 303 4.55 -14.03 31.94
N LEU A 304 4.91 -15.20 31.41
CA LEU A 304 5.01 -16.45 32.18
C LEU A 304 6.08 -16.37 33.26
N GLY A 305 7.26 -15.82 32.94
CA GLY A 305 8.34 -15.62 33.91
C GLY A 305 7.92 -14.73 35.08
N ILE A 306 7.20 -13.64 34.81
CA ILE A 306 6.64 -12.73 35.83
C ILE A 306 5.61 -13.45 36.70
N LEU A 307 4.67 -14.19 36.08
CA LEU A 307 3.64 -14.94 36.81
C LEU A 307 4.26 -15.95 37.77
N LEU A 308 5.23 -16.74 37.31
CA LEU A 308 5.95 -17.70 38.14
C LEU A 308 6.70 -17.01 39.28
N GLY A 309 7.25 -15.81 39.04
CA GLY A 309 7.92 -15.00 40.05
C GLY A 309 6.96 -14.51 41.13
N VAL A 310 5.77 -14.04 40.74
CA VAL A 310 4.71 -13.64 41.69
C VAL A 310 4.26 -14.83 42.54
N VAL A 311 4.03 -16.00 41.93
CA VAL A 311 3.66 -17.22 42.66
C VAL A 311 4.74 -17.59 43.66
N PHE A 312 6.02 -17.56 43.26
CA PHE A 312 7.15 -17.80 44.14
C PHE A 312 7.15 -16.82 45.34
N MET A 313 6.94 -15.53 45.10
CA MET A 313 6.86 -14.51 46.15
C MET A 313 5.70 -14.74 47.11
N VAL A 314 4.50 -15.06 46.61
CA VAL A 314 3.31 -15.35 47.44
C VAL A 314 3.53 -16.59 48.31
N VAL A 315 4.09 -17.66 47.75
CA VAL A 315 4.40 -18.89 48.50
C VAL A 315 5.41 -18.61 49.61
N GLN A 316 6.46 -17.83 49.33
CA GLN A 316 7.46 -17.44 50.33
C GLN A 316 6.86 -16.55 51.43
N CYS A 317 6.00 -15.59 51.06
CA CYS A 317 5.28 -14.76 52.04
C CYS A 317 4.38 -15.60 52.95
N ARG A 318 3.66 -16.59 52.39
CA ARG A 318 2.80 -17.50 53.19
C ARG A 318 3.59 -18.41 54.12
N GLN A 319 4.77 -18.88 53.72
CA GLN A 319 5.63 -19.70 54.59
C GLN A 319 6.27 -18.92 55.73
N ARG A 320 6.41 -17.59 55.59
CA ARG A 320 6.93 -16.72 56.66
C ARG A 320 5.87 -16.33 57.70
N ILE A 321 4.58 -16.62 57.48
CA ILE A 321 3.52 -16.40 58.49
C ILE A 321 3.55 -17.59 59.46
N PRO A 322 3.93 -17.42 60.75
CA PRO A 322 3.93 -18.52 61.70
C PRO A 322 2.50 -19.01 61.95
N GLU A 323 2.27 -20.32 61.88
CA GLU A 323 1.03 -20.92 62.41
C GLU A 323 0.98 -20.69 63.93
N SER A 324 -0.04 -19.98 64.42
CA SER A 324 -0.28 -19.89 65.86
C SER A 324 -0.47 -21.32 66.40
N SER A 325 0.30 -21.69 67.42
CA SER A 325 0.24 -23.03 67.99
C SER A 325 -1.12 -23.27 68.65
N SER A 326 -1.57 -24.51 68.73
CA SER A 326 -2.81 -24.89 69.43
C SER A 326 -2.83 -24.47 70.90
N ALA A 327 -1.67 -24.19 71.52
CA ALA A 327 -1.55 -23.69 72.88
C ALA A 327 -2.02 -22.22 73.05
N GLU A 328 -2.01 -21.41 71.99
CA GLU A 328 -2.55 -20.04 72.00
C GLU A 328 -4.08 -19.99 71.83
N ARG A 329 -4.72 -21.13 71.49
CA ARG A 329 -6.18 -21.23 71.29
C ARG A 329 -6.92 -21.81 72.48
N GLN A 330 -6.29 -21.96 73.64
CA GLN A 330 -7.01 -22.32 74.87
C GLN A 330 -7.62 -21.07 75.52
N PRO A 331 -8.92 -21.09 75.88
CA PRO A 331 -9.50 -19.99 76.63
C PRO A 331 -8.85 -19.93 78.01
N LEU A 332 -8.38 -18.74 78.39
CA LEU A 332 -7.89 -18.47 79.75
C LEU A 332 -9.06 -18.64 80.73
N LEU A 333 -9.18 -19.84 81.32
CA LEU A 333 -9.98 -20.05 82.51
C LEU A 333 -9.30 -19.31 83.65
N LYS A 334 -9.75 -18.07 83.91
CA LYS A 334 -9.49 -17.37 85.18
C LYS A 334 -10.36 -18.00 86.26
N SER A 335 -9.74 -18.24 87.42
CA SER A 335 -10.41 -18.75 88.63
C SER A 335 -11.44 -17.77 89.18
#